data_AF-A0A150HW12-F1
#
_entry.id   AF-A0A150HW12-F1
#
_cell.length_a   1.000
_cell.length_b   1.000
_cell.length_c   1.000
_cell.angle_alpha   90.00
_cell.angle_beta   90.00
_cell.angle_gamma   90.00
#
_symmetry.space_group_name_H-M   'P 1'
#
loop_
_entity.id
_entity.type
_entity.pdbx_description
1 polymer ?
#
loop_
_entity_poly.entity_id
_entity_poly.type
_entity_poly.pdbx_seq_one_letter_code
_entity_poly.pdbx_strand_id
1 'polypeptide(L)'
;MTENSKQNETLMNEDTPSFLVEDMIIDRFSPMYWRVDGPQTMSFAITDYENGFEASFRSRATTDLVGVSWDSHDNKDHQFLAYETKYDYSGMIWDFDIELSPSMPVLNNETLTPTLTIQYTENDQTKVAYVVLFNYANQPSSRTAHIQIDWDSVKAGFSATDSFPVSNIQRISFSGFTTSYNGHSTIPLAQAEDGYIRITNSVTTGVNAKLVLKRVSIAPHDYGICSSYDDHYDLNPKRIVSNMAALGYQGFVNHYCGMSKYPEMSWKSDIGKWQIPDTLTTNENVVNPCARKWHKHFAEALHDVGMQPIFGVSFEMYSLGANEFWAQRDWNNNLGRTGYEPPSYFFSMSDQSALAYLKKAFVEFADMMNIGGCDVFMQIGEPWWWYNQGSNLPCIYDYPTKLAFNADTGLYAPDLGTIYEAMNKTGTPYDEFKAWLRNKLGQTCRDIRSTVKAQYPSAQVCPLIFFPTIRTEIETLVTDINYPSEHYSYPNFDFIMTEAYDWILEARLNTAHQAVSTIPTQDLNYPENKVAYLAGFVPDETIAHVYGFDKTKPYRTPIWQRVFGDMSNNGSLGLMKQFIWAYPQVMADSIVIDAAQLPNTFYVGNTPYTAITDDTPYPPEIYL
;
A
#
# COMPACT_ATOMS: atom_id res chain seq x y z
N MET A 1 -17.83 28.16 -41.35
CA MET A 1 -19.09 27.44 -41.06
C MET A 1 -18.70 26.08 -40.56
N THR A 2 -18.70 25.98 -39.25
CA THR A 2 -18.32 24.85 -38.41
C THR A 2 -19.52 23.93 -38.22
N GLU A 3 -19.33 22.63 -38.35
CA GLU A 3 -20.22 21.63 -37.74
C GLU A 3 -19.38 20.58 -37.00
N ASN A 4 -19.71 20.46 -35.71
CA ASN A 4 -19.06 19.68 -34.68
C ASN A 4 -19.39 18.19 -34.82
N SER A 5 -18.35 17.34 -34.82
CA SER A 5 -18.45 15.96 -34.39
C SER A 5 -18.52 15.90 -32.85
N LYS A 6 -19.69 15.61 -32.30
CA LYS A 6 -19.82 15.20 -30.89
C LYS A 6 -19.50 13.70 -30.78
N GLN A 7 -18.48 13.36 -29.99
CA GLN A 7 -18.22 12.01 -29.52
C GLN A 7 -19.37 11.54 -28.60
N ASN A 8 -19.72 10.26 -28.74
CA ASN A 8 -20.74 9.58 -27.94
C ASN A 8 -20.21 9.30 -26.52
N GLU A 9 -20.45 10.21 -25.58
CA GLU A 9 -20.62 9.82 -24.19
C GLU A 9 -21.99 9.15 -24.06
N THR A 10 -22.03 7.83 -23.84
CA THR A 10 -23.29 7.13 -23.60
C THR A 10 -23.71 7.40 -22.15
N LEU A 11 -24.20 8.59 -21.87
CA LEU A 11 -24.86 8.94 -20.62
C LEU A 11 -26.20 8.20 -20.56
N MET A 12 -26.39 7.33 -19.56
CA MET A 12 -27.75 6.96 -19.17
C MET A 12 -28.43 8.20 -18.55
N ASN A 13 -29.75 8.32 -18.72
CA ASN A 13 -30.54 9.38 -18.08
C ASN A 13 -30.25 9.45 -16.57
N GLU A 14 -30.46 10.61 -15.95
CA GLU A 14 -30.38 10.85 -14.49
C GLU A 14 -31.41 10.00 -13.73
N ASP A 15 -31.24 8.68 -13.74
CA ASP A 15 -31.93 7.77 -12.86
C ASP A 15 -31.28 7.92 -11.47
N THR A 16 -32.13 8.05 -10.46
CA THR A 16 -31.69 8.09 -9.06
C THR A 16 -30.73 6.93 -8.81
N PRO A 17 -29.54 7.17 -8.22
CA PRO A 17 -28.56 6.11 -7.96
C PRO A 17 -29.23 4.90 -7.29
N SER A 18 -28.86 3.69 -7.72
CA SER A 18 -29.43 2.44 -7.20
C SER A 18 -29.04 2.15 -5.74
N PHE A 19 -28.17 2.97 -5.17
CA PHE A 19 -27.67 2.88 -3.80
C PHE A 19 -28.10 4.06 -2.94
N LEU A 20 -28.22 3.80 -1.65
CA LEU A 20 -28.58 4.80 -0.64
C LEU A 20 -27.32 5.36 0.02
N VAL A 21 -27.32 6.67 0.22
CA VAL A 21 -26.34 7.39 1.02
C VAL A 21 -27.08 8.06 2.17
N GLU A 22 -26.71 7.69 3.38
CA GLU A 22 -27.31 8.24 4.60
C GLU A 22 -26.33 9.19 5.29
N ASP A 23 -26.88 10.17 6.01
CA ASP A 23 -26.13 11.03 6.89
C ASP A 23 -26.14 10.45 8.31
N MET A 24 -24.95 10.23 8.86
CA MET A 24 -24.73 9.86 10.26
C MET A 24 -24.09 11.03 10.99
N ILE A 25 -24.37 11.19 12.29
CA ILE A 25 -23.66 12.16 13.12
C ILE A 25 -22.53 11.46 13.87
N ILE A 26 -21.31 11.96 13.69
CA ILE A 26 -20.13 11.54 14.45
C ILE A 26 -19.62 12.69 15.33
N ASP A 27 -18.88 12.34 16.38
CA ASP A 27 -18.05 13.29 17.11
C ASP A 27 -16.91 13.79 16.23
N ARG A 28 -16.67 15.11 16.25
CA ARG A 28 -15.40 15.66 15.78
C ARG A 28 -14.28 15.07 16.64
N PHE A 29 -13.13 14.79 16.01
CA PHE A 29 -12.01 14.05 16.60
C PHE A 29 -12.30 12.58 16.88
N SER A 30 -13.29 11.98 16.21
CA SER A 30 -13.48 10.53 16.20
C SER A 30 -12.16 9.81 15.86
N PRO A 31 -11.73 8.82 16.67
CA PRO A 31 -10.38 8.27 16.63
C PRO A 31 -10.01 7.59 15.30
N MET A 32 -11.00 7.04 14.59
CA MET A 32 -10.81 6.36 13.31
C MET A 32 -10.24 7.27 12.22
N TYR A 33 -10.49 8.58 12.30
CA TYR A 33 -10.15 9.53 11.23
C TYR A 33 -8.85 10.31 11.46
N TRP A 34 -8.21 10.12 12.61
CA TRP A 34 -6.86 10.63 12.82
C TRP A 34 -5.86 9.88 11.93
N ARG A 35 -4.83 10.58 11.50
CA ARG A 35 -3.76 10.06 10.63
C ARG A 35 -2.40 10.25 11.25
N VAL A 36 -1.41 9.50 10.79
CA VAL A 36 -0.02 9.63 11.21
C VAL A 36 0.87 9.76 9.99
N ASP A 37 1.82 10.70 10.00
CA ASP A 37 2.83 10.79 8.94
C ASP A 37 4.13 11.38 9.47
N GLY A 38 5.24 11.09 8.79
CA GLY A 38 6.58 11.46 9.25
C GLY A 38 7.68 11.18 8.23
N PRO A 39 8.94 11.50 8.57
CA PRO A 39 10.08 11.26 7.70
C PRO A 39 10.31 9.75 7.45
N GLN A 40 10.96 9.43 6.34
CA GLN A 40 11.23 8.04 5.90
C GLN A 40 12.07 7.22 6.89
N THR A 41 12.80 7.87 7.78
CA THR A 41 13.58 7.23 8.86
C THR A 41 12.71 6.69 9.99
N MET A 42 11.47 7.16 10.11
CA MET A 42 10.51 6.72 11.12
C MET A 42 9.60 5.62 10.62
N SER A 43 9.10 4.83 11.57
CA SER A 43 7.94 3.97 11.36
C SER A 43 6.85 4.35 12.33
N PHE A 44 5.59 4.15 11.98
CA PHE A 44 4.47 4.59 12.81
C PHE A 44 3.20 3.80 12.49
N ALA A 45 2.25 3.84 13.42
CA ALA A 45 0.94 3.21 13.30
C ALA A 45 -0.07 3.95 14.16
N ILE A 46 -1.29 4.10 13.65
CA ILE A 46 -2.41 4.63 14.42
C ILE A 46 -3.53 3.59 14.51
N THR A 47 -4.04 3.37 15.72
CA THR A 47 -5.07 2.37 16.00
C THR A 47 -6.06 2.89 17.03
N ASP A 48 -7.27 2.36 17.03
CA ASP A 48 -8.23 2.62 18.13
C ASP A 48 -7.60 2.23 19.47
N TYR A 49 -7.86 3.03 20.51
CA TYR A 49 -7.46 2.75 21.89
C TYR A 49 -8.52 3.32 22.83
N GLU A 50 -9.25 2.44 23.50
CA GLU A 50 -10.45 2.79 24.28
C GLU A 50 -11.45 3.62 23.44
N ASN A 51 -11.84 4.82 23.88
CA ASN A 51 -12.68 5.74 23.10
C ASN A 51 -11.88 6.76 22.28
N GLY A 52 -10.55 6.67 22.28
CA GLY A 52 -9.64 7.49 21.49
C GLY A 52 -8.70 6.63 20.65
N PHE A 53 -7.44 7.02 20.56
CA PHE A 53 -6.45 6.37 19.70
C PHE A 53 -5.09 6.23 20.38
N GLU A 54 -4.29 5.28 19.89
CA GLU A 54 -2.85 5.21 20.13
C GLU A 54 -2.11 5.44 18.81
N ALA A 55 -1.28 6.48 18.77
CA ALA A 55 -0.31 6.71 17.72
C ALA A 55 1.07 6.23 18.20
N SER A 56 1.51 5.08 17.72
CA SER A 56 2.82 4.49 18.01
C SER A 56 3.83 4.91 16.94
N PHE A 57 5.08 5.11 17.33
CA PHE A 57 6.15 5.45 16.40
C PHE A 57 7.51 4.90 16.85
N ARG A 58 8.43 4.79 15.91
CA ARG A 58 9.82 4.38 16.11
C ARG A 58 10.75 5.37 15.43
N SER A 59 11.54 6.07 16.24
CA SER A 59 12.56 7.02 15.80
C SER A 59 13.89 6.32 15.58
N ARG A 60 14.57 6.65 14.49
CA ARG A 60 15.92 6.18 14.15
C ARG A 60 16.91 7.32 13.97
N ALA A 61 16.48 8.56 13.74
CA ALA A 61 17.36 9.73 13.65
C ALA A 61 16.95 10.84 14.65
N THR A 62 17.87 11.73 14.98
CA THR A 62 17.60 12.86 15.89
C THR A 62 16.59 13.86 15.31
N THR A 63 16.39 13.92 13.99
CA THR A 63 15.34 14.75 13.35
C THR A 63 13.95 14.11 13.33
N ASP A 64 13.79 12.89 13.83
CA ASP A 64 12.56 12.13 13.67
C ASP A 64 11.41 12.69 14.52
N LEU A 65 10.41 13.24 13.84
CA LEU A 65 9.16 13.74 14.40
C LEU A 65 7.99 13.24 13.57
N VAL A 66 7.01 12.62 14.23
CA VAL A 66 5.74 12.20 13.62
C VAL A 66 4.66 13.24 13.89
N GLY A 67 3.84 13.54 12.89
CA GLY A 67 2.63 14.34 13.02
C GLY A 67 1.41 13.42 13.16
N VAL A 68 0.68 13.51 14.27
CA VAL A 68 -0.61 12.83 14.45
C VAL A 68 -1.73 13.83 14.17
N SER A 69 -2.38 13.70 13.03
CA SER A 69 -3.14 14.79 12.40
C SER A 69 -4.63 14.49 12.27
N TRP A 70 -5.42 15.53 12.53
CA TRP A 70 -6.83 15.64 12.17
C TRP A 70 -6.96 16.70 11.06
N ASP A 71 -7.58 16.33 9.94
CA ASP A 71 -7.88 17.24 8.85
C ASP A 71 -9.34 17.72 8.92
N SER A 72 -9.60 19.01 8.78
CA SER A 72 -10.98 19.52 8.74
C SER A 72 -11.72 19.18 7.44
N HIS A 73 -10.98 18.78 6.42
CA HIS A 73 -11.47 18.27 5.15
C HIS A 73 -10.93 16.84 4.95
N ASP A 74 -11.83 15.88 4.79
CA ASP A 74 -11.44 14.51 4.48
C ASP A 74 -11.12 14.36 2.99
N ASN A 75 -9.85 14.12 2.68
CA ASN A 75 -9.37 13.88 1.32
C ASN A 75 -8.93 12.43 1.08
N LYS A 76 -9.16 11.54 2.05
CA LYS A 76 -8.72 10.14 2.00
C LYS A 76 -9.85 9.19 1.63
N ASP A 77 -11.05 9.47 2.10
CA ASP A 77 -12.19 8.58 1.87
C ASP A 77 -12.97 8.93 0.61
N HIS A 78 -13.70 7.93 0.14
CA HIS A 78 -14.74 8.06 -0.86
C HIS A 78 -15.72 9.19 -0.51
N GLN A 79 -16.23 9.92 -1.49
CA GLN A 79 -17.13 11.07 -1.25
C GLN A 79 -18.45 10.72 -0.51
N PHE A 80 -18.79 9.43 -0.37
CA PHE A 80 -19.96 8.93 0.35
C PHE A 80 -19.60 8.17 1.64
N LEU A 81 -18.34 8.25 2.04
CA LEU A 81 -17.78 7.69 3.28
C LEU A 81 -16.97 8.74 4.07
N ALA A 82 -16.82 9.93 3.50
CA ALA A 82 -16.13 11.07 4.09
C ALA A 82 -17.05 11.88 5.03
N TYR A 83 -16.46 12.45 6.08
CA TYR A 83 -17.14 13.44 6.91
C TYR A 83 -17.19 14.82 6.23
N GLU A 84 -18.17 15.62 6.61
CA GLU A 84 -18.36 16.96 6.08
C GLU A 84 -17.15 17.84 6.35
N THR A 85 -16.86 18.74 5.41
CA THR A 85 -15.80 19.73 5.62
C THR A 85 -16.31 20.83 6.54
N LYS A 86 -15.66 20.99 7.69
CA LYS A 86 -16.07 21.98 8.69
C LYS A 86 -14.86 22.63 9.36
N TYR A 87 -14.48 23.81 8.86
CA TYR A 87 -13.29 24.53 9.28
C TYR A 87 -13.45 25.37 10.55
N ASP A 88 -14.69 25.62 10.99
CA ASP A 88 -14.99 26.41 12.18
C ASP A 88 -14.98 25.54 13.45
N TYR A 89 -14.20 25.95 14.44
CA TYR A 89 -14.04 25.34 15.76
C TYR A 89 -14.60 26.22 16.88
N SER A 90 -15.16 27.40 16.58
CA SER A 90 -15.76 28.28 17.58
C SER A 90 -16.88 27.60 18.37
N GLY A 91 -17.04 27.96 19.64
CA GLY A 91 -18.03 27.40 20.55
C GLY A 91 -17.87 25.90 20.79
N MET A 92 -16.68 25.35 20.60
CA MET A 92 -16.34 23.95 20.87
C MET A 92 -15.35 23.82 22.04
N ILE A 93 -15.55 22.80 22.86
CA ILE A 93 -14.58 22.33 23.84
C ILE A 93 -14.16 20.90 23.47
N TRP A 94 -12.86 20.64 23.50
CA TRP A 94 -12.29 19.29 23.40
C TRP A 94 -11.63 18.92 24.72
N ASP A 95 -12.11 17.85 25.32
CA ASP A 95 -11.75 17.34 26.63
C ASP A 95 -11.18 15.93 26.47
N PHE A 96 -9.98 15.66 26.99
CA PHE A 96 -9.33 14.35 26.82
C PHE A 96 -8.22 14.11 27.85
N ASP A 97 -7.92 12.84 28.08
CA ASP A 97 -6.72 12.41 28.78
C ASP A 97 -5.63 12.02 27.77
N ILE A 98 -4.41 12.50 28.01
CA ILE A 98 -3.23 12.16 27.24
C ILE A 98 -2.27 11.30 28.06
N GLU A 99 -1.68 10.28 27.44
CA GLU A 99 -0.55 9.52 27.96
C GLU A 99 0.59 9.50 26.92
N LEU A 100 1.77 9.96 27.33
CA LEU A 100 2.99 9.94 26.54
C LEU A 100 3.89 8.79 27.01
N SER A 101 4.51 8.10 26.07
CA SER A 101 5.44 7.02 26.39
C SER A 101 6.66 7.48 27.22
N PRO A 102 7.30 6.57 27.99
CA PRO A 102 8.48 6.92 28.81
C PRO A 102 9.67 7.52 28.05
N SER A 103 9.81 7.24 26.76
CA SER A 103 10.86 7.77 25.89
C SER A 103 10.61 9.22 25.45
N MET A 104 9.36 9.70 25.53
CA MET A 104 9.01 11.09 25.29
C MET A 104 9.34 11.97 26.51
N PRO A 105 9.57 13.28 26.32
CA PRO A 105 9.66 14.22 27.44
C PRO A 105 8.32 14.38 28.17
N VAL A 106 8.38 14.88 29.43
CA VAL A 106 7.19 15.34 30.16
C VAL A 106 6.59 16.58 29.51
N LEU A 107 5.30 16.85 29.76
CA LEU A 107 4.55 17.91 29.07
C LEU A 107 5.20 19.30 29.19
N ASN A 108 5.75 19.67 30.35
CA ASN A 108 6.38 20.98 30.58
C ASN A 108 7.89 21.03 30.34
N ASN A 109 8.45 20.09 29.57
CA ASN A 109 9.86 20.16 29.21
C ASN A 109 10.18 21.49 28.50
N GLU A 110 11.23 22.18 28.94
CA GLU A 110 11.54 23.56 28.55
C GLU A 110 11.90 23.74 27.06
N THR A 111 12.32 22.68 26.38
CA THR A 111 12.78 22.73 24.98
C THR A 111 12.03 21.80 24.06
N LEU A 112 11.58 20.65 24.57
CA LEU A 112 10.89 19.59 23.84
C LEU A 112 9.46 19.44 24.34
N THR A 113 8.71 20.53 24.28
CA THR A 113 7.32 20.56 24.72
C THR A 113 6.39 19.93 23.67
N PRO A 114 5.53 18.96 24.04
CA PRO A 114 4.45 18.50 23.18
C PRO A 114 3.48 19.64 22.82
N THR A 115 3.18 19.81 21.54
CA THR A 115 2.31 20.87 21.03
C THR A 115 1.23 20.33 20.11
N LEU A 116 0.14 21.09 19.99
CA LEU A 116 -0.75 21.03 18.84
C LEU A 116 -0.30 22.08 17.82
N THR A 117 0.08 21.62 16.64
CA THR A 117 0.31 22.47 15.48
C THR A 117 -1.03 22.70 14.78
N ILE A 118 -1.50 23.94 14.78
CA ILE A 118 -2.75 24.36 14.16
C ILE A 118 -2.44 25.07 12.86
N GLN A 119 -2.81 24.46 11.73
CA GLN A 119 -2.75 25.10 10.42
C GLN A 119 -4.10 25.74 10.12
N TYR A 120 -4.12 27.05 9.87
CA TYR A 120 -5.35 27.81 9.64
C TYR A 120 -5.17 28.80 8.49
N THR A 121 -6.27 29.23 7.90
CA THR A 121 -6.26 30.22 6.82
C THR A 121 -6.79 31.56 7.32
N GLU A 122 -6.00 32.62 7.12
CA GLU A 122 -6.38 33.99 7.45
C GLU A 122 -5.97 34.90 6.30
N ASN A 123 -6.92 35.66 5.75
CA ASN A 123 -6.73 36.51 4.56
C ASN A 123 -6.13 35.73 3.38
N ASP A 124 -6.68 34.55 3.07
CA ASP A 124 -6.24 33.65 2.00
C ASP A 124 -4.78 33.15 2.13
N GLN A 125 -4.17 33.29 3.32
CA GLN A 125 -2.84 32.79 3.60
C GLN A 125 -2.87 31.68 4.66
N THR A 126 -2.16 30.59 4.39
CA THR A 126 -1.92 29.53 5.38
C THR A 126 -0.95 30.03 6.44
N LYS A 127 -1.38 29.97 7.71
CA LYS A 127 -0.61 30.31 8.89
C LYS A 127 -0.58 29.13 9.86
N VAL A 128 0.36 29.19 10.80
CA VAL A 128 0.55 28.15 11.82
C VAL A 128 0.53 28.78 13.20
N ALA A 129 -0.25 28.20 14.10
CA ALA A 129 -0.25 28.50 15.53
C ALA A 129 0.19 27.24 16.31
N TYR A 130 1.03 27.42 17.33
CA TYR A 130 1.48 26.33 18.18
C TYR A 130 0.83 26.45 19.56
N VAL A 131 -0.09 25.54 19.87
CA VAL A 131 -0.74 25.47 21.20
C VAL A 131 0.08 24.51 22.06
N VAL A 132 0.72 25.06 23.09
CA VAL A 132 1.55 24.31 24.02
C VAL A 132 0.68 23.60 25.06
N LEU A 133 0.72 22.27 25.06
CA LEU A 133 -0.25 21.44 25.79
C LEU A 133 -0.18 21.61 27.32
N PHE A 134 1.01 21.84 27.90
CA PHE A 134 1.13 21.96 29.36
C PHE A 134 0.37 23.16 29.94
N ASN A 135 0.11 24.21 29.13
CA ASN A 135 -0.67 25.37 29.58
C ASN A 135 -2.15 25.02 29.86
N TYR A 136 -2.60 23.87 29.36
CA TYR A 136 -3.98 23.38 29.45
C TYR A 136 -4.08 22.05 30.24
N ALA A 137 -2.95 21.56 30.78
CA ALA A 137 -2.87 20.29 31.48
C ALA A 137 -3.04 20.47 32.99
N ASN A 138 -3.80 19.56 33.62
CA ASN A 138 -3.92 19.55 35.09
C ASN A 138 -2.64 19.06 35.80
N GLN A 139 -1.77 18.34 35.10
CA GLN A 139 -0.51 17.77 35.58
C GLN A 139 0.63 18.06 34.59
N PRO A 140 1.07 19.33 34.46
CA PRO A 140 2.02 19.73 33.42
C PRO A 140 3.42 19.11 33.58
N SER A 141 3.81 18.67 34.79
CA SER A 141 5.10 18.00 35.04
C SER A 141 5.08 16.48 34.82
N SER A 142 4.01 15.95 34.23
CA SER A 142 3.79 14.52 34.01
C SER A 142 3.81 14.17 32.52
N ARG A 143 3.86 12.86 32.22
CA ARG A 143 3.58 12.29 30.89
C ARG A 143 2.11 11.91 30.73
N THR A 144 1.35 11.96 31.80
CA THR A 144 -0.08 11.73 31.82
C THR A 144 -0.76 12.95 32.39
N ALA A 145 -1.76 13.48 31.68
CA ALA A 145 -2.55 14.59 32.17
C ALA A 145 -3.95 14.58 31.55
N HIS A 146 -4.86 15.23 32.23
CA HIS A 146 -6.12 15.66 31.66
C HIS A 146 -5.92 17.03 30.99
N ILE A 147 -6.42 17.20 29.78
CA ILE A 147 -6.31 18.42 28.98
C ILE A 147 -7.70 18.83 28.50
N GLN A 148 -8.02 20.11 28.67
CA GLN A 148 -9.22 20.73 28.13
C GLN A 148 -8.83 21.91 27.24
N ILE A 149 -9.22 21.85 25.97
CA ILE A 149 -9.05 22.93 24.99
C ILE A 149 -10.42 23.54 24.70
N ASP A 150 -10.65 24.73 25.24
CA ASP A 150 -11.76 25.60 24.83
C ASP A 150 -11.32 26.47 23.65
N TRP A 151 -11.89 26.21 22.47
CA TRP A 151 -11.48 26.87 21.23
C TRP A 151 -11.83 28.36 21.19
N ASP A 152 -12.74 28.85 22.04
CA ASP A 152 -13.03 30.29 22.09
C ASP A 152 -11.98 31.08 22.88
N SER A 153 -11.25 30.41 23.79
CA SER A 153 -10.27 31.04 24.68
C SER A 153 -8.84 30.55 24.48
N VAL A 154 -8.62 29.48 23.70
CA VAL A 154 -7.30 28.92 23.41
C VAL A 154 -6.34 29.99 22.87
N LYS A 155 -5.08 29.87 23.26
CA LYS A 155 -3.97 30.74 22.88
C LYS A 155 -2.79 29.89 22.44
N ALA A 156 -2.06 30.43 21.47
CA ALA A 156 -0.83 29.87 20.99
C ALA A 156 0.38 30.49 21.69
N GLY A 157 1.56 30.01 21.33
CA GLY A 157 2.84 30.44 21.88
C GLY A 157 3.17 29.73 23.19
N PHE A 158 4.45 29.74 23.55
CA PHE A 158 4.96 29.02 24.72
C PHE A 158 4.25 29.44 26.02
N SER A 159 3.95 30.73 26.16
CA SER A 159 3.27 31.31 27.32
C SER A 159 1.75 31.43 27.17
N ALA A 160 1.15 30.83 26.12
CA ALA A 160 -0.29 30.93 25.83
C ALA A 160 -0.82 32.38 25.77
N THR A 161 -0.12 33.25 25.03
CA THR A 161 -0.49 34.68 24.88
C THR A 161 -1.04 35.03 23.51
N ASP A 162 -0.75 34.21 22.50
CA ASP A 162 -0.92 34.60 21.12
C ASP A 162 -2.32 34.19 20.65
N SER A 163 -3.07 35.15 20.11
CA SER A 163 -4.41 34.87 19.58
C SER A 163 -4.32 34.47 18.12
N PHE A 164 -5.16 33.52 17.71
CA PHE A 164 -5.32 33.10 16.31
C PHE A 164 -6.80 32.80 16.04
N PRO A 165 -7.28 32.96 14.80
CA PRO A 165 -8.66 32.64 14.46
C PRO A 165 -8.89 31.12 14.46
N VAL A 166 -10.03 30.71 15.04
CA VAL A 166 -10.46 29.30 15.08
C VAL A 166 -11.58 28.98 14.09
N SER A 167 -12.00 29.96 13.29
CA SER A 167 -13.10 29.86 12.33
C SER A 167 -12.71 29.20 11.01
N ASN A 168 -11.41 29.04 10.73
CA ASN A 168 -10.91 28.49 9.47
C ASN A 168 -9.66 27.61 9.64
N ILE A 169 -9.72 26.63 10.55
CA ILE A 169 -8.63 25.69 10.82
C ILE A 169 -8.68 24.56 9.79
N GLN A 170 -7.57 24.35 9.08
CA GLN A 170 -7.41 23.32 8.05
C GLN A 170 -6.98 21.98 8.66
N ARG A 171 -6.04 22.00 9.60
CA ARG A 171 -5.44 20.81 10.20
C ARG A 171 -4.98 21.08 11.64
N ILE A 172 -5.10 20.07 12.48
CA ILE A 172 -4.58 20.03 13.86
C ILE A 172 -3.67 18.82 13.97
N SER A 173 -2.44 18.99 14.46
CA SER A 173 -1.50 17.88 14.58
C SER A 173 -0.80 17.86 15.94
N PHE A 174 -0.81 16.72 16.63
CA PHE A 174 0.15 16.47 17.70
C PHE A 174 1.54 16.23 17.12
N SER A 175 2.57 16.68 17.81
CA SER A 175 3.96 16.31 17.52
C SER A 175 4.41 15.16 18.43
N GLY A 176 4.74 14.01 17.83
CA GLY A 176 5.35 12.88 18.51
C GLY A 176 6.84 12.79 18.22
N PHE A 177 7.66 12.72 19.27
CA PHE A 177 9.11 12.63 19.19
C PHE A 177 9.68 12.10 20.50
N THR A 178 10.84 11.46 20.46
CA THR A 178 11.51 10.96 21.67
C THR A 178 12.45 12.01 22.29
N THR A 179 12.99 11.72 23.47
CA THR A 179 13.92 12.63 24.20
C THR A 179 15.19 12.92 23.42
N SER A 180 15.58 12.06 22.48
CA SER A 180 16.73 12.25 21.60
C SER A 180 16.46 13.21 20.43
N TYR A 181 15.24 13.73 20.29
CA TYR A 181 14.89 14.64 19.20
C TYR A 181 15.66 15.97 19.27
N ASN A 182 16.17 16.37 18.12
CA ASN A 182 16.84 17.64 17.86
C ASN A 182 16.59 18.04 16.40
N GLY A 183 15.68 18.97 16.19
CA GLY A 183 15.34 19.49 14.85
C GLY A 183 16.48 20.19 14.10
N HIS A 184 17.66 20.34 14.71
CA HIS A 184 18.86 20.91 14.10
C HIS A 184 19.96 19.87 13.82
N SER A 185 19.65 18.58 13.91
CA SER A 185 20.61 17.47 13.75
C SER A 185 20.00 16.32 12.98
N THR A 186 20.71 15.77 12.00
CA THR A 186 20.28 14.59 11.23
C THR A 186 21.06 13.33 11.63
N ILE A 187 21.55 13.28 12.86
CA ILE A 187 22.42 12.19 13.34
C ILE A 187 21.56 10.94 13.56
N PRO A 188 21.96 9.78 13.00
CA PRO A 188 21.33 8.51 13.32
C PRO A 188 21.51 8.15 14.79
N LEU A 189 20.45 7.63 15.42
CA LEU A 189 20.49 7.13 16.78
C LEU A 189 21.27 5.81 16.83
N ALA A 190 22.01 5.61 17.94
CA ALA A 190 22.75 4.36 18.16
C ALA A 190 21.80 3.15 18.30
N GLN A 191 20.61 3.38 18.85
CA GLN A 191 19.53 2.42 18.92
C GLN A 191 18.23 3.16 18.59
N ALA A 192 17.34 2.51 17.84
CA ALA A 192 16.02 3.07 17.58
C ALA A 192 15.22 3.20 18.89
N GLU A 193 14.43 4.25 19.00
CA GLU A 193 13.63 4.57 20.17
C GLU A 193 12.15 4.49 19.83
N ASP A 194 11.40 3.67 20.56
CA ASP A 194 9.96 3.56 20.40
C ASP A 194 9.24 4.58 21.27
N GLY A 195 8.17 5.16 20.76
CA GLY A 195 7.29 6.08 21.47
C GLY A 195 5.83 5.92 21.10
N TYR A 196 4.96 6.50 21.91
CA TYR A 196 3.53 6.58 21.62
C TYR A 196 2.90 7.82 22.25
N ILE A 197 1.81 8.28 21.62
CA ILE A 197 0.81 9.19 22.18
C ILE A 197 -0.51 8.42 22.25
N ARG A 198 -1.08 8.32 23.45
CA ARG A 198 -2.44 7.81 23.65
C ARG A 198 -3.36 8.96 24.02
N ILE A 199 -4.52 8.97 23.38
CA ILE A 199 -5.64 9.83 23.72
C ILE A 199 -6.77 8.93 24.20
N THR A 200 -7.30 9.21 25.39
CA THR A 200 -8.41 8.49 26.03
C THR A 200 -9.38 9.50 26.62
N ASN A 201 -10.58 9.05 27.01
CA ASN A 201 -11.66 9.90 27.50
C ASN A 201 -11.93 11.12 26.59
N SER A 202 -11.69 10.99 25.27
CA SER A 202 -11.83 12.08 24.32
C SER A 202 -13.30 12.39 24.06
N VAL A 203 -13.72 13.60 24.41
CA VAL A 203 -15.09 14.09 24.26
C VAL A 203 -15.05 15.50 23.66
N THR A 204 -15.94 15.75 22.70
CA THR A 204 -16.16 17.09 22.16
C THR A 204 -17.56 17.58 22.52
N THR A 205 -17.68 18.85 22.89
CA THR A 205 -18.96 19.48 23.23
C THR A 205 -19.08 20.86 22.59
N GLY A 206 -20.32 21.32 22.37
CA GLY A 206 -20.60 22.62 21.78
C GLY A 206 -21.12 22.57 20.35
N VAL A 207 -21.33 23.75 19.75
CA VAL A 207 -22.07 23.90 18.47
C VAL A 207 -21.34 23.29 17.27
N ASN A 208 -20.02 23.22 17.34
CA ASN A 208 -19.15 22.68 16.28
C ASN A 208 -18.53 21.31 16.62
N ALA A 209 -19.00 20.65 17.70
CA ALA A 209 -18.45 19.38 18.20
C ALA A 209 -18.81 18.14 17.37
N LYS A 210 -19.85 18.22 16.54
CA LYS A 210 -20.32 17.10 15.72
C LYS A 210 -20.12 17.38 14.23
N LEU A 211 -19.99 16.30 13.48
CA LEU A 211 -19.86 16.29 12.02
C LEU A 211 -20.90 15.36 11.42
N VAL A 212 -21.44 15.75 10.27
CA VAL A 212 -22.15 14.85 9.36
C VAL A 212 -21.13 13.95 8.66
N LEU A 213 -21.34 12.64 8.73
CA LEU A 213 -20.61 11.61 8.02
C LEU A 213 -21.54 11.01 6.97
N LYS A 214 -21.13 11.02 5.70
CA LYS A 214 -21.86 10.26 4.68
C LYS A 214 -21.57 8.78 4.85
N ARG A 215 -22.59 7.96 4.64
CA ARG A 215 -22.49 6.50 4.69
C ARG A 215 -23.26 5.89 3.54
N VAL A 216 -22.54 5.54 2.48
CA VAL A 216 -23.08 4.61 1.48
C VAL A 216 -23.15 3.20 2.06
N SER A 217 -24.19 2.46 1.67
CA SER A 217 -24.29 1.02 1.94
C SER A 217 -24.62 0.32 0.64
N ILE A 218 -23.65 -0.45 0.13
CA ILE A 218 -23.82 -1.26 -1.08
C ILE A 218 -24.14 -2.69 -0.67
N ALA A 219 -25.02 -3.34 -1.43
CA ALA A 219 -25.31 -4.75 -1.20
C ALA A 219 -24.03 -5.60 -1.41
N PRO A 220 -23.80 -6.64 -0.58
CA PRO A 220 -22.62 -7.47 -0.72
C PRO A 220 -22.49 -8.07 -2.14
N HIS A 221 -21.27 -8.09 -2.66
CA HIS A 221 -20.97 -8.61 -4.00
C HIS A 221 -19.68 -9.43 -4.05
N ASP A 222 -19.52 -10.23 -5.10
CA ASP A 222 -18.44 -11.22 -5.18
C ASP A 222 -17.09 -10.66 -5.65
N TYR A 223 -17.02 -9.40 -6.08
CA TYR A 223 -15.74 -8.75 -6.33
C TYR A 223 -14.96 -8.51 -5.04
N GLY A 224 -13.64 -8.69 -5.13
CA GLY A 224 -12.68 -8.32 -4.12
C GLY A 224 -12.02 -6.99 -4.45
N ILE A 225 -11.19 -6.52 -3.53
CA ILE A 225 -10.36 -5.34 -3.70
C ILE A 225 -8.94 -5.62 -3.24
N CYS A 226 -7.98 -4.97 -3.88
CA CYS A 226 -6.59 -4.97 -3.47
C CYS A 226 -6.24 -3.65 -2.78
N SER A 227 -5.54 -3.73 -1.65
CA SER A 227 -5.00 -2.58 -0.91
C SER A 227 -3.49 -2.69 -0.77
N SER A 228 -2.84 -1.65 -0.26
CA SER A 228 -1.39 -1.62 -0.03
C SER A 228 -1.06 -0.92 1.27
N TYR A 229 -0.10 -1.44 2.05
CA TYR A 229 0.37 -0.77 3.26
C TYR A 229 1.10 0.54 2.93
N ASP A 230 1.92 0.56 1.88
CA ASP A 230 2.70 1.76 1.52
C ASP A 230 1.80 2.94 1.09
N ASP A 231 0.56 2.67 0.68
CA ASP A 231 -0.43 3.70 0.32
C ASP A 231 -1.30 4.16 1.50
N HIS A 232 -1.34 3.39 2.59
CA HIS A 232 -2.35 3.56 3.67
C HIS A 232 -1.77 3.47 5.08
N TYR A 233 -0.46 3.37 5.23
CA TYR A 233 0.24 3.30 6.51
C TYR A 233 -0.17 4.46 7.45
N ASP A 234 -0.60 5.59 6.86
CA ASP A 234 -1.01 6.79 7.58
C ASP A 234 -2.39 6.69 8.23
N LEU A 235 -3.21 5.72 7.81
CA LEU A 235 -4.59 5.57 8.24
C LEU A 235 -4.73 4.52 9.34
N ASN A 236 -5.78 4.69 10.15
CA ASN A 236 -6.25 3.64 11.05
C ASN A 236 -6.78 2.46 10.20
N PRO A 237 -6.28 1.22 10.37
CA PRO A 237 -6.67 0.10 9.52
C PRO A 237 -8.17 -0.21 9.58
N LYS A 238 -8.85 0.10 10.70
CA LYS A 238 -10.30 -0.06 10.83
C LYS A 238 -11.09 0.86 9.90
N ARG A 239 -10.55 2.05 9.58
CA ARG A 239 -11.13 3.00 8.62
C ARG A 239 -11.22 2.35 7.23
N ILE A 240 -10.12 1.73 6.80
CA ILE A 240 -10.01 1.05 5.51
C ILE A 240 -11.02 -0.09 5.41
N VAL A 241 -11.06 -0.95 6.44
CA VAL A 241 -12.00 -2.09 6.46
C VAL A 241 -13.45 -1.63 6.52
N SER A 242 -13.75 -0.57 7.27
CA SER A 242 -15.10 0.00 7.33
C SER A 242 -15.55 0.50 5.95
N ASN A 243 -14.65 1.13 5.19
CA ASN A 243 -14.93 1.56 3.83
C ASN A 243 -15.17 0.38 2.88
N MET A 244 -14.33 -0.66 2.96
CA MET A 244 -14.51 -1.89 2.16
C MET A 244 -15.89 -2.52 2.43
N ALA A 245 -16.26 -2.68 3.70
CA ALA A 245 -17.55 -3.25 4.08
C ALA A 245 -18.73 -2.39 3.61
N ALA A 246 -18.64 -1.06 3.75
CA ALA A 246 -19.68 -0.14 3.32
C ALA A 246 -19.89 -0.15 1.79
N LEU A 247 -18.82 -0.40 1.03
CA LEU A 247 -18.86 -0.55 -0.43
C LEU A 247 -19.26 -1.95 -0.91
N GLY A 248 -19.62 -2.87 -0.01
CA GLY A 248 -20.17 -4.19 -0.38
C GLY A 248 -19.10 -5.25 -0.69
N TYR A 249 -17.82 -4.95 -0.51
CA TYR A 249 -16.77 -5.98 -0.61
C TYR A 249 -16.97 -7.04 0.49
N GLN A 250 -16.73 -8.31 0.16
CA GLN A 250 -16.83 -9.43 1.10
C GLN A 250 -15.91 -10.59 0.71
N GLY A 251 -15.64 -11.50 1.64
CA GLY A 251 -14.78 -12.66 1.41
C GLY A 251 -13.32 -12.23 1.30
N PHE A 252 -12.63 -12.63 0.22
CA PHE A 252 -11.21 -12.33 0.06
C PHE A 252 -10.92 -10.85 -0.22
N VAL A 253 -9.90 -10.32 0.47
CA VAL A 253 -9.27 -9.00 0.23
C VAL A 253 -7.78 -9.23 -0.03
N ASN A 254 -7.25 -8.69 -1.12
CA ASN A 254 -5.81 -8.73 -1.36
C ASN A 254 -5.14 -7.51 -0.70
N HIS A 255 -3.94 -7.71 -0.15
CA HIS A 255 -3.19 -6.64 0.50
C HIS A 255 -1.70 -6.80 0.27
N TYR A 256 -1.08 -5.88 -0.47
CA TYR A 256 0.37 -5.78 -0.53
C TYR A 256 0.88 -5.19 0.79
N CYS A 257 1.75 -5.91 1.48
CA CYS A 257 2.29 -5.51 2.78
C CYS A 257 3.27 -4.31 2.71
N GLY A 258 3.47 -3.75 1.52
CA GLY A 258 4.37 -2.65 1.25
C GLY A 258 5.81 -3.11 1.05
N MET A 259 6.70 -2.15 0.80
CA MET A 259 8.13 -2.36 0.62
C MET A 259 8.94 -1.28 1.33
N SER A 260 8.43 -0.05 1.40
CA SER A 260 9.17 1.11 1.91
C SER A 260 8.90 1.40 3.37
N LYS A 261 7.72 1.05 3.90
CA LYS A 261 7.30 1.45 5.25
C LYS A 261 7.42 0.35 6.31
N TYR A 262 7.36 -0.91 5.90
CA TYR A 262 7.45 -2.05 6.82
C TYR A 262 8.88 -2.42 7.27
N PRO A 263 9.94 -2.25 6.46
CA PRO A 263 11.25 -2.77 6.84
C PRO A 263 11.74 -2.19 8.16
N GLU A 264 12.29 -3.06 9.01
CA GLU A 264 13.20 -2.63 10.07
C GLU A 264 14.54 -2.25 9.44
N MET A 265 15.16 -1.20 9.97
CA MET A 265 16.46 -0.74 9.51
C MET A 265 17.27 -0.12 10.65
N SER A 266 18.58 -0.21 10.54
CA SER A 266 19.53 0.39 11.49
C SER A 266 20.64 1.11 10.74
N TRP A 267 21.22 2.14 11.37
CA TRP A 267 22.37 2.82 10.79
C TRP A 267 23.64 1.99 10.97
N LYS A 268 24.33 1.73 9.87
CA LYS A 268 25.61 1.02 9.85
C LYS A 268 26.74 2.04 9.70
N SER A 269 27.35 2.41 10.83
CA SER A 269 28.36 3.48 10.90
C SER A 269 29.65 3.16 10.14
N ASP A 270 29.98 1.88 9.97
CA ASP A 270 31.14 1.38 9.23
C ASP A 270 31.04 1.64 7.72
N ILE A 271 29.82 1.67 7.18
CA ILE A 271 29.54 1.93 5.76
C ILE A 271 28.77 3.23 5.50
N GLY A 272 28.35 3.93 6.56
CA GLY A 272 27.73 5.26 6.48
C GLY A 272 26.35 5.28 5.83
N LYS A 273 25.50 4.26 6.05
CA LYS A 273 24.13 4.21 5.53
C LYS A 273 23.16 3.40 6.39
N TRP A 274 21.87 3.53 6.10
CA TRP A 274 20.82 2.66 6.64
C TRP A 274 20.89 1.28 5.98
N GLN A 275 20.61 0.23 6.76
CA GLN A 275 20.55 -1.13 6.25
C GLN A 275 19.50 -1.96 6.99
N ILE A 276 18.76 -2.77 6.22
CA ILE A 276 17.90 -3.84 6.73
C ILE A 276 18.72 -4.94 7.44
N PRO A 277 18.13 -5.66 8.40
CA PRO A 277 18.84 -6.70 9.16
C PRO A 277 19.21 -7.92 8.32
N ASP A 278 20.35 -8.54 8.62
CA ASP A 278 20.77 -9.83 8.07
C ASP A 278 20.28 -10.97 8.97
N THR A 279 19.14 -11.55 8.62
CA THR A 279 18.50 -12.61 9.43
C THR A 279 19.19 -13.97 9.31
N LEU A 280 20.17 -14.12 8.41
CA LEU A 280 21.00 -15.32 8.37
C LEU A 280 21.99 -15.36 9.55
N THR A 281 22.45 -14.18 9.98
CA THR A 281 23.44 -14.02 11.05
C THR A 281 22.86 -13.43 12.33
N THR A 282 21.64 -12.88 12.27
CA THR A 282 20.90 -12.30 13.38
C THR A 282 19.54 -12.96 13.54
N ASN A 283 18.93 -12.81 14.72
CA ASN A 283 17.52 -13.19 14.96
C ASN A 283 16.61 -11.95 14.99
N GLU A 284 17.03 -10.86 14.36
CA GLU A 284 16.27 -9.61 14.33
C GLU A 284 14.97 -9.78 13.52
N ASN A 285 13.95 -9.01 13.91
CA ASN A 285 12.73 -8.92 13.11
C ASN A 285 12.99 -8.06 11.88
N VAL A 286 12.36 -8.42 10.77
CA VAL A 286 12.44 -7.66 9.51
C VAL A 286 11.29 -6.69 9.34
N VAL A 287 10.16 -6.93 10.01
CA VAL A 287 9.02 -6.01 10.03
C VAL A 287 9.11 -5.16 11.30
N ASN A 288 9.17 -3.85 11.13
CA ASN A 288 9.25 -2.93 12.26
C ASN A 288 7.98 -3.05 13.15
N PRO A 289 8.09 -2.74 14.46
CA PRO A 289 6.99 -2.96 15.41
C PRO A 289 5.71 -2.19 15.08
N CYS A 290 5.82 -1.01 14.44
CA CYS A 290 4.65 -0.22 14.06
C CYS A 290 3.89 -0.88 12.90
N ALA A 291 4.59 -1.32 11.86
CA ALA A 291 3.97 -2.04 10.75
C ALA A 291 3.35 -3.36 11.22
N ARG A 292 4.00 -4.10 12.12
CA ARG A 292 3.41 -5.30 12.77
C ARG A 292 2.09 -4.95 13.47
N LYS A 293 2.09 -3.90 14.29
CA LYS A 293 0.89 -3.44 14.99
C LYS A 293 -0.22 -3.09 14.01
N TRP A 294 0.08 -2.31 12.97
CA TRP A 294 -0.91 -1.93 11.95
C TRP A 294 -1.52 -3.16 11.26
N HIS A 295 -0.69 -4.11 10.80
CA HIS A 295 -1.16 -5.31 10.10
C HIS A 295 -1.96 -6.26 11.00
N LYS A 296 -1.59 -6.37 12.29
CA LYS A 296 -2.40 -7.08 13.28
C LYS A 296 -3.81 -6.48 13.35
N HIS A 297 -3.91 -5.16 13.53
CA HIS A 297 -5.21 -4.49 13.65
C HIS A 297 -6.00 -4.49 12.33
N PHE A 298 -5.32 -4.51 11.18
CA PHE A 298 -5.95 -4.71 9.87
C PHE A 298 -6.55 -6.12 9.74
N ALA A 299 -5.81 -7.16 10.14
CA ALA A 299 -6.33 -8.52 10.17
C ALA A 299 -7.49 -8.68 11.16
N GLU A 300 -7.39 -8.12 12.38
CA GLU A 300 -8.49 -8.11 13.37
C GLU A 300 -9.75 -7.46 12.79
N ALA A 301 -9.61 -6.27 12.19
CA ALA A 301 -10.75 -5.56 11.61
C ALA A 301 -11.40 -6.35 10.47
N LEU A 302 -10.61 -6.99 9.59
CA LEU A 302 -11.12 -7.84 8.51
C LEU A 302 -11.85 -9.06 9.07
N HIS A 303 -11.27 -9.74 10.05
CA HIS A 303 -11.88 -10.89 10.72
C HIS A 303 -13.23 -10.51 11.34
N ASP A 304 -13.30 -9.37 12.03
CA ASP A 304 -14.53 -8.90 12.70
C ASP A 304 -15.68 -8.64 11.73
N VAL A 305 -15.39 -8.28 10.47
CA VAL A 305 -16.40 -8.10 9.41
C VAL A 305 -16.55 -9.33 8.50
N GLY A 306 -15.90 -10.45 8.83
CA GLY A 306 -16.00 -11.70 8.07
C GLY A 306 -15.26 -11.71 6.72
N MET A 307 -14.25 -10.87 6.56
CA MET A 307 -13.36 -10.86 5.39
C MET A 307 -12.05 -11.61 5.67
N GLN A 308 -11.47 -12.20 4.61
CA GLN A 308 -10.25 -12.98 4.67
C GLN A 308 -9.13 -12.26 3.90
N PRO A 309 -8.08 -11.75 4.55
CA PRO A 309 -6.94 -11.16 3.85
C PRO A 309 -6.10 -12.22 3.11
N ILE A 310 -5.49 -11.80 2.00
CA ILE A 310 -4.35 -12.44 1.34
C ILE A 310 -3.20 -11.43 1.39
N PHE A 311 -2.15 -11.71 2.17
CA PHE A 311 -1.01 -10.80 2.34
C PHE A 311 0.07 -11.10 1.30
N GLY A 312 0.39 -10.09 0.50
CA GLY A 312 1.41 -10.12 -0.54
C GLY A 312 2.72 -9.51 -0.07
N VAL A 313 3.83 -10.25 -0.23
CA VAL A 313 5.19 -9.75 0.00
C VAL A 313 5.94 -9.81 -1.33
N SER A 314 6.46 -8.67 -1.78
CA SER A 314 7.22 -8.56 -3.03
C SER A 314 8.69 -8.94 -2.87
N PHE A 315 9.37 -9.20 -3.99
CA PHE A 315 10.80 -9.45 -4.06
C PHE A 315 11.63 -8.16 -4.11
N GLU A 316 11.08 -7.06 -3.59
CA GLU A 316 11.70 -5.76 -3.64
C GLU A 316 12.24 -5.30 -2.29
N MET A 317 13.28 -4.46 -2.36
CA MET A 317 14.00 -3.88 -1.25
C MET A 317 14.12 -2.38 -1.48
N TYR A 318 13.51 -1.60 -0.59
CA TYR A 318 13.54 -0.14 -0.68
C TYR A 318 14.98 0.41 -0.56
N SER A 319 15.39 1.27 -1.50
CA SER A 319 16.80 1.64 -1.62
C SER A 319 17.38 2.36 -0.40
N LEU A 320 16.54 3.03 0.41
CA LEU A 320 17.01 3.74 1.59
C LEU A 320 17.73 2.79 2.57
N GLY A 321 17.15 1.62 2.82
CA GLY A 321 17.69 0.61 3.75
C GLY A 321 18.33 -0.58 3.04
N ALA A 322 18.53 -0.53 1.73
CA ALA A 322 18.93 -1.70 0.98
C ALA A 322 20.36 -2.17 1.29
N ASN A 323 20.55 -3.49 1.34
CA ASN A 323 21.86 -4.09 1.14
C ASN A 323 22.05 -4.45 -0.34
N GLU A 324 22.72 -3.61 -1.10
CA GLU A 324 22.84 -3.75 -2.55
C GLU A 324 23.73 -4.95 -2.98
N PHE A 325 24.42 -5.61 -2.04
CA PHE A 325 25.06 -6.90 -2.30
C PHE A 325 24.05 -8.03 -2.47
N TRP A 326 22.86 -7.88 -1.89
CA TRP A 326 21.74 -8.82 -2.01
C TRP A 326 20.90 -8.58 -3.26
N ALA A 327 21.21 -7.56 -4.05
CA ALA A 327 20.39 -7.17 -5.19
C ALA A 327 20.81 -7.90 -6.48
N GLN A 328 19.82 -8.14 -7.34
CA GLN A 328 20.00 -8.55 -8.73
C GLN A 328 20.82 -7.50 -9.50
N ARG A 329 21.68 -7.96 -10.42
CA ARG A 329 22.58 -7.07 -11.20
C ARG A 329 22.69 -7.46 -12.65
N ASP A 330 22.81 -6.46 -13.52
CA ASP A 330 23.07 -6.67 -14.94
C ASP A 330 24.54 -7.03 -15.22
N TRP A 331 24.85 -7.34 -16.49
CA TRP A 331 26.21 -7.75 -16.91
C TRP A 331 27.28 -6.71 -16.57
N ASN A 332 26.91 -5.43 -16.58
CA ASN A 332 27.77 -4.29 -16.27
C ASN A 332 27.80 -3.96 -14.78
N ASN A 333 27.27 -4.85 -13.93
CA ASN A 333 27.17 -4.72 -12.48
C ASN A 333 26.23 -3.58 -12.02
N ASN A 334 25.37 -3.06 -12.89
CA ASN A 334 24.34 -2.11 -12.47
C ASN A 334 23.24 -2.85 -11.70
N LEU A 335 22.66 -2.18 -10.72
CA LEU A 335 21.54 -2.72 -9.94
C LEU A 335 20.29 -2.89 -10.81
N GLY A 336 19.59 -3.99 -10.63
CA GLY A 336 18.20 -4.09 -11.07
C GLY A 336 17.35 -3.19 -10.19
N ARG A 337 16.77 -2.15 -10.79
CA ARG A 337 16.01 -1.13 -10.06
C ARG A 337 14.73 -0.72 -10.77
N THR A 338 13.74 -0.31 -9.99
CA THR A 338 12.50 0.30 -10.50
C THR A 338 12.74 1.73 -10.97
N GLY A 339 11.72 2.30 -11.63
CA GLY A 339 11.72 3.70 -12.10
C GLY A 339 11.31 4.74 -11.05
N TYR A 340 10.95 4.32 -9.83
CA TYR A 340 10.55 5.20 -8.75
C TYR A 340 11.74 5.98 -8.15
N GLU A 341 11.45 7.05 -7.42
CA GLU A 341 12.46 7.83 -6.69
C GLU A 341 12.00 8.05 -5.23
N PRO A 342 12.73 7.55 -4.22
CA PRO A 342 13.88 6.63 -4.34
C PRO A 342 13.47 5.28 -4.96
N PRO A 343 14.37 4.62 -5.70
CA PRO A 343 14.04 3.35 -6.34
C PRO A 343 13.93 2.22 -5.32
N SER A 344 13.47 1.08 -5.80
CA SER A 344 13.66 -0.20 -5.16
C SER A 344 14.64 -1.06 -5.93
N TYR A 345 15.24 -2.04 -5.24
CA TYR A 345 16.10 -3.06 -5.82
C TYR A 345 15.48 -4.43 -5.64
N PHE A 346 15.77 -5.36 -6.54
CA PHE A 346 15.20 -6.71 -6.48
C PHE A 346 16.14 -7.67 -5.75
N PHE A 347 15.62 -8.46 -4.81
CA PHE A 347 16.40 -9.48 -4.11
C PHE A 347 16.95 -10.52 -5.09
N SER A 348 18.23 -10.86 -4.94
CA SER A 348 18.87 -11.98 -5.63
C SER A 348 18.30 -13.28 -5.10
N MET A 349 17.86 -14.13 -6.02
CA MET A 349 17.36 -15.48 -5.69
C MET A 349 18.48 -16.44 -5.31
N SER A 350 19.75 -16.01 -5.40
CA SER A 350 20.92 -16.84 -5.15
C SER A 350 21.70 -16.43 -3.92
N ASP A 351 21.36 -15.29 -3.31
CA ASP A 351 21.98 -14.81 -2.07
C ASP A 351 21.27 -15.39 -0.84
N GLN A 352 22.02 -16.03 0.05
CA GLN A 352 21.44 -16.72 1.20
C GLN A 352 20.85 -15.76 2.24
N SER A 353 21.47 -14.59 2.43
CA SER A 353 20.99 -13.57 3.37
C SER A 353 19.74 -12.88 2.82
N ALA A 354 19.70 -12.59 1.51
CA ALA A 354 18.52 -12.09 0.82
C ALA A 354 17.31 -13.03 1.01
N LEU A 355 17.51 -14.33 0.77
CA LEU A 355 16.48 -15.34 0.93
C LEU A 355 16.06 -15.54 2.39
N ALA A 356 17.00 -15.45 3.33
CA ALA A 356 16.68 -15.52 4.76
C ALA A 356 15.78 -14.34 5.18
N TYR A 357 16.12 -13.12 4.74
CA TYR A 357 15.32 -11.93 4.98
C TYR A 357 13.90 -12.07 4.41
N LEU A 358 13.78 -12.46 3.13
CA LEU A 358 12.48 -12.66 2.50
C LEU A 358 11.64 -13.70 3.26
N LYS A 359 12.20 -14.87 3.54
CA LYS A 359 11.52 -15.93 4.31
C LYS A 359 11.02 -15.44 5.66
N LYS A 360 11.84 -14.63 6.37
CA LYS A 360 11.47 -14.02 7.64
C LYS A 360 10.31 -13.04 7.48
N ALA A 361 10.28 -12.22 6.42
CA ALA A 361 9.19 -11.30 6.14
C ALA A 361 7.87 -12.03 5.93
N PHE A 362 7.86 -13.10 5.11
CA PHE A 362 6.68 -13.93 4.90
C PHE A 362 6.14 -14.52 6.20
N VAL A 363 7.02 -15.04 7.06
CA VAL A 363 6.64 -15.58 8.37
C VAL A 363 6.06 -14.50 9.27
N GLU A 364 6.70 -13.34 9.34
CA GLU A 364 6.27 -12.25 10.22
C GLU A 364 4.91 -11.66 9.83
N PHE A 365 4.59 -11.58 8.53
CA PHE A 365 3.27 -11.17 8.07
C PHE A 365 2.21 -12.27 8.28
N ALA A 366 2.58 -13.54 8.09
CA ALA A 366 1.72 -14.67 8.44
C ALA A 366 1.38 -14.68 9.95
N ASP A 367 2.33 -14.31 10.81
CA ASP A 367 2.07 -14.13 12.25
C ASP A 367 1.00 -13.06 12.50
N MET A 368 1.07 -11.91 11.82
CA MET A 368 0.09 -10.83 12.04
C MET A 368 -1.30 -11.23 11.59
N MET A 369 -1.41 -11.95 10.47
CA MET A 369 -2.68 -12.50 9.99
C MET A 369 -3.28 -13.49 11.00
N ASN A 370 -2.47 -14.45 11.49
CA ASN A 370 -2.91 -15.45 12.45
C ASN A 370 -3.26 -14.82 13.83
N ILE A 371 -2.47 -13.86 14.32
CA ILE A 371 -2.76 -13.15 15.57
C ILE A 371 -4.06 -12.35 15.46
N GLY A 372 -4.34 -11.78 14.28
CA GLY A 372 -5.59 -11.08 14.02
C GLY A 372 -6.81 -11.97 13.84
N GLY A 373 -6.67 -13.29 13.96
CA GLY A 373 -7.78 -14.25 13.89
C GLY A 373 -8.10 -14.78 12.49
N CYS A 374 -7.35 -14.37 11.46
CA CYS A 374 -7.54 -14.82 10.08
C CYS A 374 -6.76 -16.11 9.78
N ASP A 375 -7.25 -16.90 8.82
CA ASP A 375 -6.47 -18.01 8.25
C ASP A 375 -5.27 -17.47 7.48
N VAL A 376 -4.13 -18.18 7.46
CA VAL A 376 -2.92 -17.71 6.78
C VAL A 376 -3.02 -17.91 5.26
N PHE A 377 -3.19 -16.81 4.51
CA PHE A 377 -3.12 -16.75 3.05
C PHE A 377 -2.00 -15.81 2.61
N MET A 378 -0.96 -16.36 2.00
CA MET A 378 0.23 -15.60 1.57
C MET A 378 0.36 -15.60 0.04
N GLN A 379 0.59 -14.42 -0.52
CA GLN A 379 0.95 -14.23 -1.93
C GLN A 379 2.45 -13.92 -2.03
N ILE A 380 3.13 -14.67 -2.90
CA ILE A 380 4.49 -14.36 -3.33
C ILE A 380 4.37 -13.35 -4.47
N GLY A 381 4.56 -12.06 -4.13
CA GLY A 381 4.44 -10.94 -5.06
C GLY A 381 5.69 -10.76 -5.91
N GLU A 382 5.46 -10.44 -7.18
CA GLU A 382 6.51 -10.00 -8.12
C GLU A 382 7.77 -10.89 -8.16
N PRO A 383 7.66 -12.23 -8.18
CA PRO A 383 8.83 -13.10 -8.13
C PRO A 383 9.42 -13.25 -9.53
N TRP A 384 10.25 -12.29 -9.96
CA TRP A 384 10.88 -12.32 -11.28
C TRP A 384 12.35 -11.88 -11.28
N TRP A 385 13.07 -12.37 -12.28
CA TRP A 385 14.34 -11.80 -12.72
C TRP A 385 14.07 -10.50 -13.46
N TRP A 386 14.63 -9.41 -12.92
CA TRP A 386 14.44 -8.07 -13.47
C TRP A 386 15.27 -7.86 -14.74
N TYR A 387 14.92 -6.82 -15.49
CA TYR A 387 15.79 -6.25 -16.51
C TYR A 387 15.72 -4.72 -16.46
N ASN A 388 16.84 -4.07 -16.71
CA ASN A 388 16.89 -2.61 -16.72
C ASN A 388 16.31 -2.09 -18.04
N GLN A 389 15.10 -1.49 -17.99
CA GLN A 389 14.38 -1.03 -19.18
C GLN A 389 15.19 -0.07 -20.08
N GLY A 390 16.05 0.78 -19.49
CA GLY A 390 16.89 1.71 -20.25
C GLY A 390 18.02 1.06 -21.06
N SER A 391 18.44 -0.16 -20.71
CA SER A 391 19.52 -0.89 -21.40
C SER A 391 19.07 -2.22 -22.00
N ASN A 392 17.88 -2.70 -21.67
CA ASN A 392 17.37 -4.04 -21.97
C ASN A 392 18.29 -5.16 -21.46
N LEU A 393 19.16 -4.88 -20.48
CA LEU A 393 20.05 -5.89 -19.91
C LEU A 393 19.35 -6.63 -18.77
N PRO A 394 19.37 -7.98 -18.77
CA PRO A 394 18.80 -8.77 -17.69
C PRO A 394 19.67 -8.69 -16.43
N CYS A 395 19.02 -8.61 -15.28
CA CYS A 395 19.65 -8.49 -13.97
C CYS A 395 19.91 -9.86 -13.32
N ILE A 396 20.62 -10.73 -14.05
CA ILE A 396 20.84 -12.15 -13.71
C ILE A 396 22.32 -12.48 -13.43
N TYR A 397 23.12 -11.46 -13.15
CA TYR A 397 24.59 -11.54 -13.14
C TYR A 397 25.23 -11.09 -11.82
N ASP A 398 24.45 -10.97 -10.75
CA ASP A 398 24.99 -10.80 -9.41
C ASP A 398 25.94 -11.96 -9.06
N TYR A 399 26.92 -11.68 -8.21
CA TYR A 399 27.97 -12.64 -7.87
C TYR A 399 27.42 -13.95 -7.28
N PRO A 400 26.46 -13.92 -6.32
CA PRO A 400 25.81 -15.13 -5.83
C PRO A 400 25.19 -15.98 -6.93
N THR A 401 24.51 -15.37 -7.91
CA THR A 401 23.92 -16.09 -9.05
C THR A 401 24.96 -16.79 -9.91
N LYS A 402 26.06 -16.12 -10.26
CA LYS A 402 27.17 -16.74 -11.02
C LYS A 402 27.81 -17.90 -10.27
N LEU A 403 28.00 -17.74 -8.96
CA LEU A 403 28.59 -18.76 -8.10
C LEU A 403 27.69 -19.97 -7.96
N ALA A 404 26.38 -19.76 -7.72
CA ALA A 404 25.41 -20.83 -7.57
C ALA A 404 25.26 -21.65 -8.87
N PHE A 405 25.19 -20.98 -10.03
CA PHE A 405 25.17 -21.68 -11.31
C PHE A 405 26.42 -22.56 -11.52
N ASN A 406 27.61 -22.05 -11.19
CA ASN A 406 28.84 -22.82 -11.31
C ASN A 406 28.88 -24.00 -10.34
N ALA A 407 28.43 -23.82 -9.10
CA ALA A 407 28.38 -24.88 -8.11
C ALA A 407 27.43 -26.01 -8.53
N ASP A 408 26.27 -25.66 -9.09
CA ASP A 408 25.22 -26.63 -9.46
C ASP A 408 25.54 -27.38 -10.77
N THR A 409 26.26 -26.75 -11.70
CA THR A 409 26.42 -27.30 -13.07
C THR A 409 27.87 -27.53 -13.49
N GLY A 410 28.85 -26.93 -12.81
CA GLY A 410 30.25 -26.88 -13.24
C GLY A 410 30.52 -25.91 -14.41
N LEU A 411 29.51 -25.22 -14.92
CA LEU A 411 29.61 -24.27 -16.04
C LEU A 411 29.79 -22.82 -15.55
N TYR A 412 30.25 -21.94 -16.41
CA TYR A 412 30.33 -20.51 -16.12
C TYR A 412 29.15 -19.78 -16.78
N ALA A 413 28.53 -18.86 -16.05
CA ALA A 413 27.42 -18.06 -16.57
C ALA A 413 27.87 -17.29 -17.82
N PRO A 414 27.29 -17.55 -19.00
CA PRO A 414 27.68 -16.87 -20.23
C PRO A 414 27.05 -15.48 -20.32
N ASP A 415 27.61 -14.63 -21.18
CA ASP A 415 27.01 -13.36 -21.56
C ASP A 415 25.83 -13.58 -22.51
N LEU A 416 24.60 -13.46 -22.03
CA LEU A 416 23.38 -13.50 -22.84
C LEU A 416 23.11 -12.20 -23.63
N GLY A 417 23.81 -11.10 -23.35
CA GLY A 417 23.54 -9.80 -23.96
C GLY A 417 22.23 -9.20 -23.45
N THR A 418 21.50 -8.50 -24.32
CA THR A 418 20.15 -7.99 -23.99
C THR A 418 19.12 -9.12 -23.87
N ILE A 419 17.94 -8.82 -23.31
CA ILE A 419 16.81 -9.77 -23.25
C ILE A 419 16.37 -10.28 -24.64
N TYR A 420 16.66 -9.54 -25.71
CA TYR A 420 16.34 -9.95 -27.09
C TYR A 420 17.47 -10.79 -27.71
N GLU A 421 18.72 -10.39 -27.52
CA GLU A 421 19.89 -11.12 -28.05
C GLU A 421 20.01 -12.52 -27.45
N ALA A 422 19.62 -12.66 -26.18
CA ALA A 422 19.60 -13.92 -25.44
C ALA A 422 18.82 -15.04 -26.15
N MET A 423 17.77 -14.69 -26.90
CA MET A 423 16.94 -15.65 -27.64
C MET A 423 17.69 -16.34 -28.78
N ASN A 424 18.73 -15.69 -29.32
CA ASN A 424 19.55 -16.24 -30.40
C ASN A 424 20.80 -16.98 -29.89
N LYS A 425 21.06 -16.96 -28.58
CA LYS A 425 22.21 -17.64 -27.95
C LYS A 425 21.78 -19.01 -27.45
N THR A 426 22.30 -20.05 -28.08
CA THR A 426 21.95 -21.46 -27.86
C THR A 426 23.19 -22.34 -27.71
N GLY A 427 23.00 -23.56 -27.24
CA GLY A 427 24.07 -24.51 -26.91
C GLY A 427 24.72 -24.22 -25.57
N THR A 428 25.58 -25.14 -25.13
CA THR A 428 26.25 -25.02 -23.83
C THR A 428 27.21 -23.82 -23.79
N PRO A 429 27.18 -22.97 -22.74
CA PRO A 429 26.38 -23.07 -21.50
C PRO A 429 25.10 -22.20 -21.47
N TYR A 430 24.64 -21.68 -22.62
CA TYR A 430 23.52 -20.73 -22.69
C TYR A 430 22.18 -21.38 -22.33
N ASP A 431 21.88 -22.56 -22.86
CA ASP A 431 20.60 -23.23 -22.62
C ASP A 431 20.50 -23.72 -21.18
N GLU A 432 21.60 -24.20 -20.60
CA GLU A 432 21.68 -24.59 -19.20
C GLU A 432 21.52 -23.39 -18.27
N PHE A 433 22.09 -22.23 -18.61
CA PHE A 433 21.94 -21.04 -17.77
C PHE A 433 20.50 -20.51 -17.78
N LYS A 434 19.86 -20.43 -18.95
CA LYS A 434 18.44 -20.05 -19.07
C LYS A 434 17.53 -21.00 -18.28
N ALA A 435 17.71 -22.31 -18.47
CA ALA A 435 16.95 -23.31 -17.73
C ALA A 435 17.21 -23.26 -16.22
N TRP A 436 18.46 -23.05 -15.80
CA TRP A 436 18.82 -22.93 -14.39
C TRP A 436 18.17 -21.70 -13.74
N LEU A 437 18.17 -20.54 -14.41
CA LEU A 437 17.52 -19.32 -13.90
C LEU A 437 16.02 -19.52 -13.67
N ARG A 438 15.34 -20.15 -14.64
CA ARG A 438 13.92 -20.52 -14.52
C ARG A 438 13.68 -21.45 -13.33
N ASN A 439 14.45 -22.54 -13.24
CA ASN A 439 14.32 -23.51 -12.15
C ASN A 439 14.63 -22.88 -10.78
N LYS A 440 15.62 -21.99 -10.71
CA LYS A 440 16.01 -21.30 -9.48
C LYS A 440 14.89 -20.41 -8.96
N LEU A 441 14.23 -19.67 -9.83
CA LEU A 441 13.04 -18.88 -9.47
C LEU A 441 11.93 -19.78 -8.93
N GLY A 442 11.54 -20.80 -9.70
CA GLY A 442 10.48 -21.73 -9.30
C GLY A 442 10.75 -22.43 -7.97
N GLN A 443 11.99 -22.88 -7.74
CA GLN A 443 12.39 -23.50 -6.48
C GLN A 443 12.35 -22.52 -5.32
N THR A 444 12.81 -21.27 -5.51
CA THR A 444 12.80 -20.23 -4.48
C THR A 444 11.38 -19.96 -3.98
N CYS A 445 10.41 -19.86 -4.88
CA CYS A 445 9.00 -19.69 -4.50
C CYS A 445 8.46 -20.89 -3.73
N ARG A 446 8.82 -22.13 -4.12
CA ARG A 446 8.43 -23.34 -3.39
C ARG A 446 9.07 -23.43 -2.00
N ASP A 447 10.29 -22.93 -1.84
CA ASP A 447 10.99 -22.86 -0.56
C ASP A 447 10.32 -21.85 0.39
N ILE A 448 9.88 -20.69 -0.12
CA ILE A 448 9.10 -19.71 0.66
C ILE A 448 7.80 -20.34 1.12
N ARG A 449 7.03 -20.97 0.22
CA ARG A 449 5.82 -21.72 0.59
C ARG A 449 6.10 -22.75 1.67
N SER A 450 7.16 -23.54 1.52
CA SER A 450 7.53 -24.57 2.50
C SER A 450 7.88 -23.96 3.86
N THR A 451 8.52 -22.79 3.87
CA THR A 451 8.86 -22.05 5.09
C THR A 451 7.61 -21.60 5.83
N VAL A 452 6.65 -20.98 5.14
CA VAL A 452 5.37 -20.57 5.74
C VAL A 452 4.61 -21.79 6.27
N LYS A 453 4.53 -22.87 5.48
CA LYS A 453 3.82 -24.10 5.87
C LYS A 453 4.46 -24.88 7.00
N ALA A 454 5.76 -24.74 7.22
CA ALA A 454 6.43 -25.36 8.37
C ALA A 454 5.92 -24.78 9.70
N GLN A 455 5.54 -23.50 9.72
CA GLN A 455 4.97 -22.85 10.90
C GLN A 455 3.44 -22.90 10.92
N TYR A 456 2.81 -22.76 9.76
CA TYR A 456 1.36 -22.76 9.59
C TYR A 456 0.93 -23.87 8.61
N PRO A 457 0.76 -25.13 9.07
CA PRO A 457 0.50 -26.27 8.17
C PRO A 457 -0.74 -26.13 7.27
N SER A 458 -1.75 -25.38 7.72
CA SER A 458 -2.98 -25.10 6.96
C SER A 458 -2.87 -23.92 6.00
N ALA A 459 -1.77 -23.17 6.03
CA ALA A 459 -1.61 -21.96 5.22
C ALA A 459 -1.86 -22.23 3.73
N GLN A 460 -2.44 -21.26 3.04
CA GLN A 460 -2.58 -21.27 1.59
C GLN A 460 -1.54 -20.30 1.02
N VAL A 461 -0.72 -20.77 0.08
CA VAL A 461 0.33 -19.94 -0.53
C VAL A 461 0.21 -19.98 -2.05
N CYS A 462 0.27 -18.81 -2.69
CA CYS A 462 0.24 -18.65 -4.14
C CYS A 462 1.42 -17.81 -4.66
N PRO A 463 1.89 -18.05 -5.89
CA PRO A 463 2.68 -17.08 -6.63
C PRO A 463 1.78 -16.12 -7.40
N LEU A 464 2.26 -14.88 -7.58
CA LEU A 464 1.72 -13.93 -8.55
C LEU A 464 2.35 -14.16 -9.93
N ILE A 465 1.53 -14.14 -10.97
CA ILE A 465 1.95 -14.23 -12.36
C ILE A 465 1.47 -12.98 -13.11
N PHE A 466 2.42 -12.20 -13.62
CA PHE A 466 2.13 -11.04 -14.45
C PHE A 466 2.15 -11.41 -15.94
N PHE A 467 0.97 -11.62 -16.53
CA PHE A 467 0.85 -12.15 -17.88
C PHE A 467 1.57 -11.31 -18.96
N PRO A 468 1.49 -9.97 -18.96
CA PRO A 468 2.24 -9.12 -19.87
C PRO A 468 3.75 -9.40 -19.94
N THR A 469 4.39 -9.84 -18.86
CA THR A 469 5.83 -10.16 -18.88
C THR A 469 6.17 -11.55 -19.41
N ILE A 470 5.22 -12.48 -19.39
CA ILE A 470 5.44 -13.87 -19.83
C ILE A 470 4.79 -14.20 -21.18
N ARG A 471 3.90 -13.34 -21.67
CA ARG A 471 3.26 -13.46 -22.99
C ARG A 471 3.36 -12.13 -23.73
N THR A 472 4.46 -11.92 -24.44
CA THR A 472 4.68 -10.73 -25.26
C THR A 472 4.52 -11.03 -26.75
N GLU A 473 4.32 -10.00 -27.58
CA GLU A 473 4.31 -10.17 -29.05
C GLU A 473 5.66 -10.67 -29.58
N ILE A 474 6.74 -10.28 -28.91
CA ILE A 474 8.11 -10.68 -29.21
C ILE A 474 8.64 -11.42 -27.99
N GLU A 475 8.88 -12.72 -28.12
CA GLU A 475 9.50 -13.52 -27.05
C GLU A 475 10.87 -12.94 -26.66
N THR A 476 11.16 -12.95 -25.36
CA THR A 476 12.41 -12.44 -24.80
C THR A 476 12.95 -13.39 -23.75
N LEU A 477 14.16 -13.14 -23.25
CA LEU A 477 14.70 -13.92 -22.15
C LEU A 477 13.73 -13.99 -20.95
N VAL A 478 13.09 -12.86 -20.61
CA VAL A 478 12.22 -12.78 -19.43
C VAL A 478 10.91 -13.54 -19.62
N THR A 479 10.43 -13.75 -20.85
CA THR A 479 9.26 -14.61 -21.09
C THR A 479 9.55 -16.08 -20.76
N ASP A 480 10.80 -16.52 -20.92
CA ASP A 480 11.24 -17.87 -20.57
C ASP A 480 11.58 -17.99 -19.08
N ILE A 481 12.50 -17.17 -18.58
CA ILE A 481 13.05 -17.36 -17.23
C ILE A 481 12.10 -16.97 -16.10
N ASN A 482 11.07 -16.14 -16.36
CA ASN A 482 10.06 -15.76 -15.37
C ASN A 482 8.80 -16.63 -15.41
N TYR A 483 8.78 -17.69 -16.23
CA TYR A 483 7.67 -18.63 -16.28
C TYR A 483 8.10 -20.08 -15.95
N PRO A 484 8.40 -20.37 -14.67
CA PRO A 484 8.79 -21.72 -14.23
C PRO A 484 7.58 -22.66 -14.11
N SER A 485 6.94 -22.96 -15.24
CA SER A 485 5.66 -23.68 -15.32
C SER A 485 5.64 -24.99 -14.54
N GLU A 486 6.71 -25.80 -14.60
CA GLU A 486 6.79 -27.05 -13.83
C GLU A 486 6.67 -26.81 -12.31
N HIS A 487 7.32 -25.77 -11.79
CA HIS A 487 7.25 -25.41 -10.37
C HIS A 487 5.93 -24.75 -9.99
N TYR A 488 5.32 -23.99 -10.90
CA TYR A 488 4.09 -23.25 -10.63
C TYR A 488 2.85 -24.10 -10.88
N SER A 489 2.95 -25.18 -11.64
CA SER A 489 1.84 -26.08 -11.95
C SER A 489 1.15 -26.62 -10.69
N TYR A 490 -0.16 -26.79 -10.76
CA TYR A 490 -0.94 -27.43 -9.72
C TYR A 490 -0.51 -28.90 -9.54
N PRO A 491 -0.40 -29.41 -8.29
CA PRO A 491 -0.76 -28.81 -7.01
C PRO A 491 0.44 -28.23 -6.21
N ASN A 492 1.48 -27.73 -6.88
CA ASN A 492 2.69 -27.26 -6.17
C ASN A 492 2.43 -26.04 -5.27
N PHE A 493 1.48 -25.19 -5.65
CA PHE A 493 0.91 -24.12 -4.83
C PHE A 493 -0.58 -24.35 -4.60
N ASP A 494 -1.12 -23.66 -3.59
CA ASP A 494 -2.48 -23.94 -3.11
C ASP A 494 -3.57 -23.27 -3.97
N PHE A 495 -3.20 -22.19 -4.64
CA PHE A 495 -3.91 -21.44 -5.69
C PHE A 495 -2.88 -20.57 -6.45
N ILE A 496 -3.29 -19.86 -7.50
CA ILE A 496 -2.45 -18.87 -8.21
C ILE A 496 -3.14 -17.51 -8.23
N MET A 497 -2.35 -16.44 -8.12
CA MET A 497 -2.78 -15.07 -8.39
C MET A 497 -2.26 -14.65 -9.75
N THR A 498 -3.09 -14.02 -10.57
CA THR A 498 -2.71 -13.55 -11.90
C THR A 498 -3.08 -12.08 -12.07
N GLU A 499 -2.36 -11.37 -12.95
CA GLU A 499 -2.67 -9.97 -13.26
C GLU A 499 -2.30 -9.63 -14.71
N ALA A 500 -2.98 -8.65 -15.29
CA ALA A 500 -2.82 -8.27 -16.70
C ALA A 500 -3.03 -6.78 -16.98
N TYR A 501 -2.77 -5.92 -16.00
CA TYR A 501 -3.19 -4.51 -16.06
C TYR A 501 -2.58 -3.71 -17.23
N ASP A 502 -1.36 -4.03 -17.70
CA ASP A 502 -0.78 -3.34 -18.88
C ASP A 502 -1.69 -3.46 -20.11
N TRP A 503 -2.24 -4.65 -20.35
CA TRP A 503 -3.16 -4.84 -21.47
C TRP A 503 -4.47 -4.09 -21.28
N ILE A 504 -4.93 -3.90 -20.05
CA ILE A 504 -6.11 -3.08 -19.77
C ILE A 504 -5.80 -1.61 -20.12
N LEU A 505 -4.62 -1.11 -19.76
CA LEU A 505 -4.16 0.25 -20.08
C LEU A 505 -3.89 0.44 -21.59
N GLU A 506 -3.66 -0.65 -22.34
CA GLU A 506 -3.52 -0.66 -23.80
C GLU A 506 -4.83 -0.95 -24.56
N ALA A 507 -5.97 -1.11 -23.86
CA ALA A 507 -7.26 -1.51 -24.43
C ALA A 507 -7.23 -2.87 -25.16
N ARG A 508 -6.52 -3.86 -24.59
CA ARG A 508 -6.37 -5.24 -25.07
C ARG A 508 -7.10 -6.25 -24.16
N LEU A 509 -8.40 -6.05 -23.96
CA LEU A 509 -9.24 -6.85 -23.06
C LEU A 509 -9.41 -8.29 -23.54
N ASN A 510 -9.46 -8.52 -24.86
CA ASN A 510 -9.53 -9.89 -25.38
C ASN A 510 -8.27 -10.68 -25.04
N THR A 511 -7.10 -10.04 -25.11
CA THR A 511 -5.81 -10.66 -24.74
C THR A 511 -5.78 -11.00 -23.25
N ALA A 512 -6.25 -10.10 -22.39
CA ALA A 512 -6.36 -10.35 -20.95
C ALA A 512 -7.30 -11.52 -20.65
N HIS A 513 -8.51 -11.51 -21.18
CA HIS A 513 -9.48 -12.60 -21.02
C HIS A 513 -8.95 -13.95 -21.50
N GLN A 514 -8.30 -13.99 -22.68
CA GLN A 514 -7.71 -15.22 -23.21
C GLN A 514 -6.60 -15.73 -22.28
N ALA A 515 -5.73 -14.86 -21.76
CA ALA A 515 -4.68 -15.27 -20.84
C ALA A 515 -5.25 -15.83 -19.53
N VAL A 516 -6.21 -15.15 -18.92
CA VAL A 516 -6.88 -15.57 -17.67
C VAL A 516 -7.61 -16.91 -17.85
N SER A 517 -8.26 -17.13 -18.99
CA SER A 517 -9.03 -18.34 -19.26
C SER A 517 -8.19 -19.57 -19.67
N THR A 518 -6.96 -19.37 -20.14
CA THR A 518 -6.14 -20.46 -20.72
C THR A 518 -4.89 -20.78 -19.94
N ILE A 519 -4.08 -19.78 -19.53
CA ILE A 519 -2.77 -20.03 -18.93
C ILE A 519 -2.92 -20.80 -17.58
N PRO A 520 -3.78 -20.37 -16.64
CA PRO A 520 -3.98 -21.08 -15.39
C PRO A 520 -4.42 -22.54 -15.55
N THR A 521 -5.39 -22.77 -16.42
CA THR A 521 -6.12 -24.05 -16.53
C THR A 521 -5.43 -25.03 -17.46
N GLN A 522 -4.95 -24.57 -18.62
CA GLN A 522 -4.37 -25.42 -19.67
C GLN A 522 -2.87 -25.60 -19.50
N ASP A 523 -2.14 -24.54 -19.12
CA ASP A 523 -0.68 -24.61 -19.02
C ASP A 523 -0.24 -25.02 -17.62
N LEU A 524 -0.93 -24.54 -16.57
CA LEU A 524 -0.57 -24.77 -15.17
C LEU A 524 -1.49 -25.77 -14.44
N ASN A 525 -2.52 -26.30 -15.10
CA ASN A 525 -3.44 -27.32 -14.58
C ASN A 525 -4.23 -26.90 -13.32
N TYR A 526 -4.41 -25.61 -13.06
CA TYR A 526 -5.25 -25.15 -11.94
C TYR A 526 -6.73 -25.29 -12.28
N PRO A 527 -7.55 -25.86 -11.38
CA PRO A 527 -8.99 -25.66 -11.42
C PRO A 527 -9.35 -24.18 -11.34
N GLU A 528 -10.42 -23.75 -11.99
CA GLU A 528 -10.82 -22.33 -12.06
C GLU A 528 -11.05 -21.74 -10.67
N ASN A 529 -11.63 -22.53 -9.75
CA ASN A 529 -11.83 -22.13 -8.35
C ASN A 529 -10.55 -22.05 -7.51
N LYS A 530 -9.37 -22.22 -8.13
CA LYS A 530 -8.03 -22.01 -7.57
C LYS A 530 -7.26 -20.91 -8.32
N VAL A 531 -7.95 -20.12 -9.13
CA VAL A 531 -7.38 -18.99 -9.87
C VAL A 531 -7.97 -17.71 -9.34
N ALA A 532 -7.12 -16.84 -8.82
CA ALA A 532 -7.47 -15.49 -8.42
C ALA A 532 -6.89 -14.49 -9.43
N TYR A 533 -7.61 -13.41 -9.72
CA TYR A 533 -7.24 -12.44 -10.74
C TYR A 533 -7.29 -11.00 -10.20
N LEU A 534 -6.18 -10.27 -10.28
CA LEU A 534 -6.11 -8.83 -10.08
C LEU A 534 -6.42 -8.13 -11.42
N ALA A 535 -7.60 -7.51 -11.50
CA ALA A 535 -7.98 -6.65 -12.61
C ALA A 535 -7.17 -5.34 -12.57
N GLY A 536 -7.25 -4.55 -13.64
CA GLY A 536 -6.47 -3.32 -13.80
C GLY A 536 -6.75 -2.22 -12.77
N PHE A 537 -5.87 -1.21 -12.78
CA PHE A 537 -5.95 0.01 -11.98
C PHE A 537 -6.03 1.27 -12.82
N VAL A 538 -6.31 2.38 -12.16
CA VAL A 538 -6.25 3.72 -12.76
C VAL A 538 -5.00 4.45 -12.24
N PRO A 539 -4.01 4.78 -13.09
CA PRO A 539 -2.85 5.54 -12.64
C PRO A 539 -3.29 6.91 -12.09
N ASP A 540 -2.63 7.38 -11.04
CA ASP A 540 -2.85 8.74 -10.58
C ASP A 540 -2.18 9.77 -11.51
N GLU A 541 -2.44 11.07 -11.26
CA GLU A 541 -1.91 12.16 -12.07
C GLU A 541 -0.38 12.25 -12.10
N THR A 542 0.32 11.66 -11.13
CA THR A 542 1.78 11.68 -11.04
C THR A 542 2.40 10.67 -12.00
N ILE A 543 1.74 9.54 -12.26
CA ILE A 543 2.25 8.47 -13.12
C ILE A 543 1.44 8.25 -14.41
N ALA A 544 0.33 8.95 -14.62
CA ALA A 544 -0.49 8.84 -15.85
C ALA A 544 0.35 8.93 -17.14
N HIS A 545 1.36 9.81 -17.14
CA HIS A 545 2.25 10.03 -18.27
C HIS A 545 3.13 8.81 -18.63
N VAL A 546 3.44 7.96 -17.64
CA VAL A 546 4.21 6.72 -17.86
C VAL A 546 3.42 5.75 -18.76
N TYR A 547 2.10 5.81 -18.67
CA TYR A 547 1.16 4.99 -19.45
C TYR A 547 0.59 5.73 -20.66
N GLY A 548 1.15 6.88 -21.02
CA GLY A 548 0.76 7.63 -22.21
C GLY A 548 -0.50 8.49 -22.06
N PHE A 549 -1.03 8.67 -20.85
CA PHE A 549 -2.24 9.48 -20.61
C PHE A 549 -1.91 10.93 -20.20
N ASP A 550 -2.66 11.88 -20.74
CA ASP A 550 -2.59 13.29 -20.35
C ASP A 550 -3.38 13.51 -19.06
N LYS A 551 -2.64 13.78 -17.97
CA LYS A 551 -3.22 14.02 -16.64
C LYS A 551 -4.19 15.20 -16.57
N THR A 552 -4.19 16.10 -17.56
CA THR A 552 -5.11 17.25 -17.62
C THR A 552 -6.46 16.92 -18.27
N LYS A 553 -6.62 15.67 -18.76
CA LYS A 553 -7.81 15.17 -19.45
C LYS A 553 -8.58 14.21 -18.56
N PRO A 554 -9.87 13.92 -18.86
CA PRO A 554 -10.65 12.96 -18.09
C PRO A 554 -10.29 11.49 -18.45
N TYR A 555 -9.03 11.10 -18.30
CA TYR A 555 -8.53 9.76 -18.69
C TYR A 555 -9.00 8.62 -17.77
N ARG A 556 -9.28 8.93 -16.50
CA ARG A 556 -9.58 7.94 -15.45
C ARG A 556 -10.85 7.14 -15.73
N THR A 557 -11.94 7.81 -16.12
CA THR A 557 -13.24 7.16 -16.38
C THR A 557 -13.16 6.14 -17.52
N PRO A 558 -12.60 6.45 -18.71
CA PRO A 558 -12.39 5.46 -19.76
C PRO A 558 -11.65 4.21 -19.28
N ILE A 559 -10.66 4.34 -18.38
CA ILE A 559 -9.91 3.20 -17.83
C ILE A 559 -10.79 2.38 -16.89
N TRP A 560 -11.57 3.00 -16.00
CA TRP A 560 -12.54 2.28 -15.16
C TRP A 560 -13.53 1.45 -15.99
N GLN A 561 -14.01 1.98 -17.13
CA GLN A 561 -14.88 1.21 -18.02
C GLN A 561 -14.20 -0.07 -18.53
N ARG A 562 -12.88 -0.06 -18.77
CA ARG A 562 -12.11 -1.25 -19.19
C ARG A 562 -11.83 -2.19 -18.02
N VAL A 563 -11.53 -1.66 -16.83
CA VAL A 563 -11.35 -2.49 -15.62
C VAL A 563 -12.62 -3.31 -15.36
N PHE A 564 -13.78 -2.66 -15.31
CA PHE A 564 -15.05 -3.38 -15.14
C PHE A 564 -15.42 -4.26 -16.34
N GLY A 565 -15.05 -3.86 -17.55
CA GLY A 565 -15.26 -4.66 -18.76
C GLY A 565 -14.45 -5.96 -18.77
N ASP A 566 -13.21 -5.91 -18.33
CA ASP A 566 -12.37 -7.08 -18.17
C ASP A 566 -12.89 -8.01 -17.05
N MET A 567 -13.32 -7.44 -15.92
CA MET A 567 -13.97 -8.23 -14.87
C MET A 567 -15.28 -8.89 -15.33
N SER A 568 -16.02 -8.21 -16.22
CA SER A 568 -17.22 -8.75 -16.87
C SER A 568 -16.89 -9.94 -17.78
N ASN A 569 -15.88 -9.80 -18.65
CA ASN A 569 -15.43 -10.87 -19.55
C ASN A 569 -15.06 -12.15 -18.80
N ASN A 570 -14.45 -12.00 -17.63
CA ASN A 570 -14.00 -13.12 -16.80
C ASN A 570 -15.07 -13.65 -15.83
N GLY A 571 -16.25 -13.03 -15.75
CA GLY A 571 -17.30 -13.38 -14.80
C GLY A 571 -17.87 -14.80 -14.94
N SER A 572 -17.83 -15.36 -16.16
CA SER A 572 -18.32 -16.73 -16.43
C SER A 572 -17.30 -17.84 -16.14
N LEU A 573 -16.04 -17.49 -15.84
CA LEU A 573 -14.95 -18.47 -15.71
C LEU A 573 -14.98 -19.25 -14.40
N GLY A 574 -15.77 -18.82 -13.39
CA GLY A 574 -15.81 -19.51 -12.09
C GLY A 574 -14.52 -19.38 -11.27
N LEU A 575 -13.80 -18.27 -11.46
CA LEU A 575 -12.57 -17.95 -10.74
C LEU A 575 -12.77 -17.95 -9.21
N MET A 576 -11.71 -18.23 -8.46
CA MET A 576 -11.69 -18.13 -7.00
C MET A 576 -12.12 -16.73 -6.52
N LYS A 577 -11.58 -15.68 -7.15
CA LYS A 577 -11.92 -14.29 -6.88
C LYS A 577 -11.37 -13.38 -7.99
N GLN A 578 -12.08 -12.29 -8.27
CA GLN A 578 -11.57 -11.17 -9.07
C GLN A 578 -11.44 -9.94 -8.17
N PHE A 579 -10.30 -9.26 -8.22
CA PHE A 579 -10.00 -8.09 -7.38
C PHE A 579 -9.83 -6.85 -8.23
N ILE A 580 -10.35 -5.72 -7.75
CA ILE A 580 -9.95 -4.40 -8.27
C ILE A 580 -8.60 -4.02 -7.65
N TRP A 581 -7.58 -3.86 -8.46
CA TRP A 581 -6.30 -3.24 -8.11
C TRP A 581 -6.50 -1.74 -8.38
N ALA A 582 -6.73 -0.80 -7.48
CA ALA A 582 -6.47 -0.79 -6.07
C ALA A 582 -7.42 0.18 -5.33
N TYR A 583 -7.50 -0.03 -4.01
CA TYR A 583 -8.29 0.74 -3.04
C TYR A 583 -8.12 2.26 -3.11
N PRO A 584 -6.91 2.85 -3.21
CA PRO A 584 -6.78 4.31 -3.19
C PRO A 584 -7.52 4.97 -4.37
N GLN A 585 -7.51 4.35 -5.55
CA GLN A 585 -8.23 4.85 -6.72
C GLN A 585 -9.74 4.74 -6.55
N VAL A 586 -10.24 3.63 -5.97
CA VAL A 586 -11.66 3.46 -5.66
C VAL A 586 -12.15 4.56 -4.71
N MET A 587 -11.35 4.92 -3.69
CA MET A 587 -11.66 6.04 -2.80
C MET A 587 -11.64 7.37 -3.55
N ALA A 588 -10.53 7.66 -4.25
CA ALA A 588 -10.29 8.94 -4.90
C ALA A 588 -11.32 9.25 -6.01
N ASP A 589 -11.68 8.25 -6.82
CA ASP A 589 -12.69 8.40 -7.89
C ASP A 589 -14.11 8.16 -7.40
N SER A 590 -14.29 7.77 -6.14
CA SER A 590 -15.59 7.45 -5.57
C SER A 590 -16.34 6.39 -6.39
N ILE A 591 -15.67 5.26 -6.60
CA ILE A 591 -16.21 4.15 -7.37
C ILE A 591 -17.20 3.35 -6.52
N VAL A 592 -18.43 3.24 -7.04
CA VAL A 592 -19.48 2.40 -6.48
C VAL A 592 -19.88 1.34 -7.50
N ILE A 593 -19.90 0.09 -7.06
CA ILE A 593 -20.39 -1.02 -7.87
C ILE A 593 -21.91 -1.10 -7.76
N ASP A 594 -22.62 -1.14 -8.89
CA ASP A 594 -24.04 -1.49 -8.87
C ASP A 594 -24.19 -3.00 -8.72
N ALA A 595 -24.30 -3.47 -7.47
CA ALA A 595 -24.42 -4.89 -7.16
C ALA A 595 -25.62 -5.57 -7.86
N ALA A 596 -26.69 -4.83 -8.19
CA ALA A 596 -27.87 -5.37 -8.86
C ALA A 596 -27.68 -5.47 -10.39
N GLN A 597 -26.77 -4.68 -10.96
CA GLN A 597 -26.49 -4.64 -12.40
C GLN A 597 -25.08 -5.12 -12.75
N LEU A 598 -24.40 -5.77 -11.81
CA LEU A 598 -23.12 -6.40 -12.04
C LEU A 598 -23.16 -7.32 -13.26
N PRO A 599 -22.11 -7.30 -14.11
CA PRO A 599 -20.90 -6.48 -14.06
C PRO A 599 -20.97 -5.19 -14.89
N ASN A 600 -22.14 -4.84 -15.43
CA ASN A 600 -22.25 -3.94 -16.57
C ASN A 600 -22.28 -2.46 -16.20
N THR A 601 -22.70 -2.14 -14.97
CA THR A 601 -22.87 -0.76 -14.52
C THR A 601 -22.06 -0.53 -13.25
N PHE A 602 -21.36 0.59 -13.21
CA PHE A 602 -20.71 1.13 -12.03
C PHE A 602 -20.93 2.64 -12.00
N TYR A 603 -20.63 3.28 -10.88
CA TYR A 603 -20.75 4.72 -10.74
C TYR A 603 -19.40 5.34 -10.42
N VAL A 604 -19.16 6.53 -10.98
CA VAL A 604 -18.12 7.46 -10.55
C VAL A 604 -18.82 8.59 -9.83
N GLY A 605 -18.78 8.58 -8.50
CA GLY A 605 -19.66 9.41 -7.69
C GLY A 605 -21.13 9.08 -7.93
N ASN A 606 -21.91 10.05 -8.43
CA ASN A 606 -23.34 9.85 -8.71
C ASN A 606 -23.62 9.46 -10.17
N THR A 607 -22.60 9.45 -11.03
CA THR A 607 -22.79 9.28 -12.47
C THR A 607 -22.62 7.80 -12.85
N PRO A 608 -23.63 7.14 -13.42
CA PRO A 608 -23.52 5.77 -13.90
C PRO A 608 -22.72 5.69 -15.20
N TYR A 609 -21.94 4.63 -15.33
CA TYR A 609 -21.17 4.30 -16.53
C TYR A 609 -21.32 2.81 -16.85
N THR A 610 -21.32 2.51 -18.16
CA THR A 610 -21.29 1.13 -18.65
C THR A 610 -19.84 0.67 -18.84
N ALA A 611 -19.58 -0.57 -18.45
CA ALA A 611 -18.34 -1.27 -18.77
C ALA A 611 -18.12 -1.39 -20.29
N ILE A 612 -16.87 -1.34 -20.74
CA ILE A 612 -16.48 -1.59 -22.14
C ILE A 612 -15.73 -2.91 -22.17
N THR A 613 -16.31 -3.92 -22.82
CA THR A 613 -15.89 -5.33 -22.75
C THR A 613 -15.03 -5.78 -23.93
N ASP A 614 -14.65 -4.88 -24.82
CA ASP A 614 -13.90 -5.20 -26.04
C ASP A 614 -12.64 -4.33 -26.18
N ASP A 615 -11.89 -4.55 -27.26
CA ASP A 615 -10.64 -3.84 -27.55
C ASP A 615 -10.88 -2.45 -28.17
N THR A 616 -12.02 -1.82 -27.89
CA THR A 616 -12.28 -0.45 -28.36
C THR A 616 -11.19 0.48 -27.82
N PRO A 617 -10.44 1.18 -28.70
CA PRO A 617 -9.38 2.08 -28.27
C PRO A 617 -9.89 3.15 -27.31
N TYR A 618 -8.99 3.66 -26.47
CA TYR A 618 -9.29 4.84 -25.66
C TYR A 618 -9.57 6.06 -26.54
N PRO A 619 -10.38 7.04 -26.06
CA PRO A 619 -10.62 8.27 -26.78
C PRO A 619 -9.30 8.98 -27.12
N PRO A 620 -9.01 9.33 -28.39
CA PRO A 620 -7.70 9.88 -28.78
C PRO A 620 -7.26 11.12 -27.99
N GLU A 621 -8.21 11.91 -27.50
CA GLU A 621 -7.99 13.15 -26.75
C GLU A 621 -7.49 12.97 -25.31
N ILE A 622 -7.46 11.74 -24.77
CA ILE A 622 -6.92 11.47 -23.42
C ILE A 622 -5.45 11.09 -23.43
N TYR A 623 -4.86 10.86 -24.60
CA TYR A 623 -3.44 10.51 -24.75
C TYR A 623 -2.54 11.77 -24.77
N LEU A 624 -1.25 11.57 -24.44
CA LEU A 624 -0.18 12.57 -24.48
C LEU A 624 0.24 13.01 -25.88
#